data_AF-A0A7H8UJL1-F1
#
_entry.id   AF-A0A7H8UJL1-F1
#
_cell.length_a   1.000
_cell.length_b   1.000
_cell.length_c   1.000
_cell.angle_alpha   90.00
_cell.angle_beta   90.00
_cell.angle_gamma   90.00
#
_symmetry.space_group_name_H-M   'P 1'
#
loop_
_entity.id
_entity.type
_entity.pdbx_description
1 polymer ?
#
loop_
_entity_poly.entity_id
_entity_poly.type
_entity_poly.pdbx_seq_one_letter_code
_entity_poly.pdbx_strand_id
1 'polypeptide(L)'
;MRLASCAVALVIIASLAGCKSEEGKAFIGNWIEDSNSKTPAKITISEDKSGDNHLFAVKITDLIWDKETGIHYNTKKIKAMANKEHFLSAYNGDNFIIFDDRLIYNGDRYKRVE
;
A
#
# COMPACT_ATOMS: atom_id res chain seq x y z
N MET A 1 61.37 -28.69 1.55
CA MET A 1 60.01 -29.26 1.41
C MET A 1 59.03 -28.12 1.34
N ARG A 2 58.30 -28.03 0.22
CA ARG A 2 57.19 -27.09 0.02
C ARG A 2 56.04 -27.53 0.92
N LEU A 3 55.30 -26.58 1.46
CA LEU A 3 53.84 -26.52 1.34
C LEU A 3 53.40 -25.12 1.79
N ALA A 4 52.94 -24.35 0.80
CA ALA A 4 52.31 -23.07 0.99
C ALA A 4 51.07 -23.24 1.86
N SER A 5 50.90 -22.36 2.86
CA SER A 5 49.61 -22.17 3.51
C SER A 5 49.16 -20.74 3.24
N CYS A 6 48.73 -20.51 1.99
CA CYS A 6 47.94 -19.33 1.64
C CYS A 6 46.53 -19.55 2.19
N ALA A 7 46.29 -19.15 3.44
CA ALA A 7 44.95 -19.04 3.97
C ALA A 7 44.29 -17.77 3.41
N VAL A 8 43.77 -17.85 2.19
CA VAL A 8 42.82 -16.87 1.65
C VAL A 8 41.45 -17.27 2.21
N ALA A 9 41.12 -16.79 3.40
CA ALA A 9 39.77 -16.90 3.92
C ALA A 9 38.91 -15.84 3.23
N LEU A 10 37.98 -16.32 2.41
CA LEU A 10 36.98 -15.57 1.66
C LEU A 10 36.40 -14.40 2.48
N VAL A 11 36.58 -13.19 1.97
CA VAL A 11 35.72 -12.06 2.32
C VAL A 11 34.36 -12.35 1.69
N ILE A 12 33.48 -13.02 2.43
CA ILE A 12 32.05 -13.02 2.11
C ILE A 12 31.57 -11.62 2.47
N ILE A 13 31.73 -10.69 1.52
CA ILE A 13 30.93 -9.47 1.52
C ILE A 13 29.52 -9.94 1.18
N ALA A 14 28.78 -10.37 2.21
CA ALA A 14 27.35 -10.37 2.15
C ALA A 14 26.97 -8.92 1.93
N SER A 15 26.87 -8.52 0.66
CA SER A 15 26.09 -7.36 0.29
C SER A 15 24.66 -7.70 0.69
N LEU A 16 24.32 -7.41 1.95
CA LEU A 16 22.99 -6.97 2.33
C LEU A 16 22.74 -5.65 1.59
N ALA A 17 22.73 -5.69 0.26
CA ALA A 17 21.74 -4.95 -0.48
C ALA A 17 20.44 -5.62 -0.03
N GLY A 18 19.91 -5.16 1.12
CA GLY A 18 18.60 -5.58 1.58
C GLY A 18 17.68 -5.40 0.39
N CYS A 19 17.15 -6.51 -0.13
CA CYS A 19 16.04 -6.44 -1.06
C CYS A 19 15.03 -5.51 -0.38
N LYS A 20 14.86 -4.30 -0.90
CA LYS A 20 13.79 -3.41 -0.46
C LYS A 20 12.53 -4.24 -0.63
N SER A 21 11.91 -4.63 0.48
CA SER A 21 10.74 -5.49 0.41
C SER A 21 9.71 -4.78 -0.48
N GLU A 22 9.19 -5.51 -1.46
CA GLU A 22 8.16 -5.00 -2.38
C GLU A 22 6.77 -5.02 -1.74
N GLU A 23 6.70 -5.35 -0.45
CA GLU A 23 5.45 -5.48 0.28
C GLU A 23 4.68 -4.17 0.25
N GLY A 24 3.42 -4.26 -0.18
CA GLY A 24 2.53 -3.12 -0.24
C GLY A 24 2.67 -2.25 -1.50
N LYS A 25 3.72 -2.42 -2.33
CA LYS A 25 3.87 -1.63 -3.57
C LYS A 25 2.66 -1.79 -4.51
N ALA A 26 2.08 -2.99 -4.55
CA ALA A 26 0.87 -3.29 -5.33
C ALA A 26 -0.35 -2.45 -4.91
N PHE A 27 -0.33 -1.78 -3.76
CA PHE A 27 -1.39 -0.87 -3.32
C PHE A 27 -1.17 0.57 -3.78
N ILE A 28 0.07 1.00 -4.05
CA ILE A 28 0.39 2.38 -4.39
C ILE A 28 -0.34 2.77 -5.67
N GLY A 29 -1.11 3.86 -5.63
CA GLY A 29 -1.84 4.38 -6.78
C GLY A 29 -3.15 5.04 -6.41
N ASN A 30 -3.88 5.44 -7.44
CA ASN A 30 -5.24 5.94 -7.34
C ASN A 30 -6.21 4.83 -7.74
N TRP A 31 -7.25 4.67 -6.94
CA TRP A 31 -8.26 3.64 -7.10
C TRP A 31 -9.64 4.30 -7.11
N ILE A 32 -10.46 3.92 -8.08
CA ILE A 32 -11.84 4.41 -8.21
C ILE A 32 -12.77 3.22 -8.06
N GLU A 33 -13.83 3.38 -7.27
CA GLU A 33 -14.85 2.37 -7.08
C GLU A 33 -15.41 1.91 -8.44
N ASP A 34 -15.48 0.59 -8.63
CA ASP A 34 -16.04 -0.03 -9.83
C ASP A 34 -17.57 -0.08 -9.71
N SER A 35 -18.18 1.10 -9.74
CA SER A 35 -19.63 1.31 -9.65
C SER A 35 -20.13 2.13 -10.84
N ASN A 36 -21.44 2.03 -11.11
CA ASN A 36 -22.12 2.90 -12.08
C ASN A 36 -22.50 4.26 -11.48
N SER A 37 -21.94 4.62 -10.32
CA SER A 37 -22.18 5.91 -9.68
C SER A 37 -21.64 7.05 -10.55
N LYS A 38 -22.36 8.17 -10.62
CA LYS A 38 -21.83 9.41 -11.22
C LYS A 38 -20.69 10.01 -10.40
N THR A 39 -20.59 9.62 -9.13
CA THR A 39 -19.62 10.11 -8.15
C THR A 39 -19.05 8.93 -7.37
N PRO A 40 -18.25 8.06 -8.00
CA PRO A 40 -17.68 6.88 -7.36
C PRO A 40 -16.70 7.29 -6.25
N ALA A 41 -16.62 6.48 -5.20
CA ALA A 41 -15.64 6.66 -4.14
C ALA A 41 -14.21 6.51 -4.69
N LYS A 42 -13.25 7.20 -4.07
CA LYS A 42 -11.84 7.21 -4.48
C LYS A 42 -10.95 6.84 -3.31
N ILE A 43 -9.95 6.02 -3.56
CA ILE A 43 -8.91 5.68 -2.60
C ILE A 43 -7.55 5.99 -3.23
N THR A 44 -6.75 6.83 -2.58
CA THR A 44 -5.35 7.06 -2.96
C THR A 44 -4.46 6.45 -1.88
N ILE A 45 -3.50 5.63 -2.30
CA ILE A 45 -2.52 5.02 -1.40
C ILE A 45 -1.12 5.42 -1.87
N SER A 46 -0.30 5.92 -0.95
CA SER A 46 1.09 6.29 -1.20
C SER A 46 2.00 5.83 -0.07
N GLU A 47 3.30 5.71 -0.33
CA GLU A 47 4.29 5.52 0.74
C GLU A 47 4.25 6.71 1.72
N ASP A 48 4.29 6.42 3.01
CA ASP A 48 4.46 7.44 4.04
C ASP A 48 5.93 7.88 4.06
N LYS A 49 6.18 9.18 3.90
CA LYS A 49 7.54 9.75 3.82
C LYS A 49 8.19 9.93 5.19
N SER A 50 7.56 9.47 6.28
CA SER A 50 8.05 9.62 7.64
C SER A 50 9.23 8.72 8.02
N GLY A 51 9.74 7.89 7.10
CA GLY A 51 11.01 7.18 7.25
C GLY A 51 10.93 5.74 7.77
N ASP A 52 9.74 5.27 8.15
CA ASP A 52 9.50 3.86 8.45
C ASP A 52 9.14 3.12 7.15
N ASN A 53 9.97 2.13 6.81
CA ASN A 53 9.65 1.21 5.73
C ASN A 53 8.30 0.52 6.05
N HIS A 54 7.48 0.27 5.03
CA HIS A 54 6.17 -0.41 5.11
C HIS A 54 4.99 0.43 5.62
N LEU A 55 5.15 1.72 5.90
CA LEU A 55 4.01 2.61 6.19
C LEU A 55 3.44 3.22 4.91
N PHE A 56 2.11 3.23 4.84
CA PHE A 56 1.34 3.77 3.73
C PHE A 56 0.36 4.81 4.26
N ALA A 57 0.29 5.94 3.56
CA ALA A 57 -0.76 6.92 3.73
C ALA A 57 -1.92 6.57 2.80
N VAL A 58 -3.09 6.34 3.38
CA VAL A 58 -4.33 6.06 2.67
C VAL A 58 -5.25 7.26 2.80
N LYS A 59 -5.77 7.74 1.67
CA LYS A 59 -6.79 8.78 1.60
C LYS A 59 -8.02 8.20 0.91
N ILE A 60 -9.14 8.18 1.62
CA ILE A 60 -10.43 7.74 1.09
C ILE A 60 -11.30 8.97 0.93
N THR A 61 -11.88 9.17 -0.24
CA THR A 61 -12.80 10.26 -0.53
C THR A 61 -14.10 9.69 -1.08
N ASP A 62 -15.17 9.89 -0.34
CA ASP A 62 -16.54 9.49 -0.65
C ASP A 62 -17.43 10.73 -0.77
N LEU A 63 -18.55 10.57 -1.47
CA LEU A 63 -19.55 11.61 -1.61
C LEU A 63 -20.75 11.23 -0.74
N ILE A 64 -21.05 12.08 0.23
CA ILE A 64 -22.16 11.89 1.17
C ILE A 64 -23.24 12.91 0.83
N TRP A 65 -24.49 12.47 0.82
CA TRP A 65 -25.64 13.35 0.73
C TRP A 65 -26.23 13.57 2.11
N ASP A 66 -26.37 14.85 2.47
CA ASP A 66 -27.08 15.31 3.64
C ASP A 66 -28.36 16.06 3.24
N LYS A 67 -29.44 15.89 4.00
CA LYS A 67 -30.75 16.49 3.69
C LYS A 67 -30.78 18.00 3.85
N GLU A 68 -29.99 18.55 4.77
CA GLU A 68 -30.01 19.96 5.15
C GLU A 68 -28.93 20.75 4.40
N THR A 69 -27.77 20.15 4.20
CA THR A 69 -26.59 20.84 3.65
C THR A 69 -26.24 20.42 2.22
N GLY A 70 -26.84 19.34 1.71
CA GLY A 70 -26.68 18.87 0.34
C GLY A 70 -25.53 17.89 0.15
N ILE A 71 -24.82 18.00 -0.98
CA ILE A 71 -23.75 17.07 -1.36
C ILE A 71 -22.41 17.53 -0.76
N HIS A 72 -21.74 16.65 -0.04
CA HIS A 72 -20.42 16.89 0.54
C HIS A 72 -19.42 15.80 0.17
N TYR A 73 -18.15 16.21 0.04
CA TYR A 73 -17.06 15.26 0.04
C TYR A 73 -16.63 14.98 1.48
N ASN A 74 -16.71 13.72 1.87
CA ASN A 74 -16.06 13.25 3.08
C ASN A 74 -14.68 12.71 2.70
N THR A 75 -13.69 12.95 3.54
CA THR A 75 -12.31 12.52 3.28
C THR A 75 -11.68 12.02 4.55
N LYS A 76 -11.35 10.74 4.54
CA LYS A 76 -10.69 10.03 5.64
C LYS A 76 -9.21 9.84 5.29
N LYS A 77 -8.32 10.18 6.21
CA LYS A 77 -6.88 9.92 6.10
C LYS A 77 -6.51 8.87 7.13
N ILE A 78 -5.84 7.81 6.70
CA ILE A 78 -5.51 6.65 7.51
C ILE A 78 -4.04 6.28 7.26
N LYS A 79 -3.35 5.82 8.29
CA LYS A 79 -2.06 5.16 8.13
C LYS A 79 -2.27 3.65 8.13
N ALA A 80 -1.54 2.95 7.28
CA ALA A 80 -1.62 1.51 7.17
C ALA A 80 -0.23 0.89 7.01
N MET A 81 -0.12 -0.38 7.38
CA MET A 81 1.10 -1.18 7.30
C MET A 81 0.90 -2.36 6.35
N ALA A 82 1.86 -2.58 5.46
CA ALA A 82 1.86 -3.77 4.63
C ALA A 82 2.27 -4.97 5.47
N ASN A 83 1.38 -5.95 5.60
CA ASN A 83 1.70 -7.21 6.26
C ASN A 83 2.20 -8.26 5.26
N LYS A 84 1.75 -8.15 4.00
CA LYS A 84 2.09 -9.00 2.84
C LYS A 84 1.90 -8.17 1.56
N GLU A 85 2.44 -8.66 0.44
CA GLU A 85 2.31 -7.99 -0.88
C GLU A 85 0.87 -7.57 -1.23
N HIS A 86 -0.11 -8.42 -0.90
CA HIS A 86 -1.53 -8.20 -1.23
C HIS A 86 -2.42 -7.92 -0.01
N PHE A 87 -1.84 -7.58 1.16
CA PHE A 87 -2.62 -7.26 2.36
C PHE A 87 -2.05 -6.05 3.11
N LEU A 88 -2.88 -5.03 3.27
CA LEU A 88 -2.55 -3.77 3.93
C LEU A 88 -3.51 -3.56 5.12
N SER A 89 -2.98 -3.52 6.34
CA SER A 89 -3.74 -3.35 7.58
C SER A 89 -3.69 -1.91 8.05
N ALA A 90 -4.83 -1.29 8.22
CA ALA A 90 -4.94 0.10 8.62
C ALA A 90 -4.99 0.25 10.14
N TYR A 91 -4.42 1.32 10.69
CA TYR A 91 -4.36 1.55 12.14
C TYR A 91 -5.70 1.90 12.79
N ASN A 92 -6.73 2.16 11.99
CA ASN A 92 -8.10 2.30 12.46
C ASN A 92 -8.89 0.98 12.45
N GLY A 93 -8.23 -0.16 12.15
CA GLY A 93 -8.84 -1.48 12.05
C GLY A 93 -9.36 -1.85 10.66
N ASP A 94 -9.36 -0.94 9.70
CA ASP A 94 -9.74 -1.24 8.32
C ASP A 94 -8.70 -2.14 7.64
N ASN A 95 -9.10 -2.88 6.60
CA ASN A 95 -8.21 -3.72 5.81
C ASN A 95 -8.38 -3.45 4.32
N PHE A 96 -7.27 -3.51 3.58
CA PHE A 96 -7.25 -3.42 2.12
C PHE A 96 -6.57 -4.66 1.55
N ILE A 97 -7.15 -5.19 0.47
CA ILE A 97 -6.67 -6.41 -0.18
C ILE A 97 -6.56 -6.15 -1.68
N ILE A 98 -5.50 -6.63 -2.32
CA ILE A 98 -5.44 -6.74 -3.78
C ILE A 98 -5.87 -8.15 -4.19
N PHE A 99 -6.86 -8.25 -5.07
CA PHE A 99 -7.30 -9.50 -5.66
C PHE A 99 -7.73 -9.26 -7.10
N ASP A 100 -7.20 -10.04 -8.05
CA ASP A 100 -7.53 -9.94 -9.48
C ASP A 100 -7.36 -8.50 -10.02
N ASP A 101 -6.20 -7.89 -9.75
CA ASP A 101 -5.84 -6.50 -10.09
C ASP A 101 -6.80 -5.40 -9.58
N ARG A 102 -7.66 -5.76 -8.62
CA ARG A 102 -8.59 -4.83 -7.96
C ARG A 102 -8.22 -4.63 -6.50
N LEU A 103 -8.41 -3.41 -6.03
CA LEU A 103 -8.40 -3.11 -4.62
C LEU A 103 -9.77 -3.45 -4.03
N ILE A 104 -9.79 -4.16 -2.92
CA ILE A 104 -10.98 -4.50 -2.15
C ILE A 104 -10.94 -3.73 -0.84
N TYR A 105 -11.99 -2.96 -0.55
CA TYR A 105 -12.14 -2.19 0.68
C TYR A 105 -13.62 -2.18 1.09
N ASN A 106 -13.92 -2.55 2.34
CA ASN A 106 -15.30 -2.63 2.87
C ASN A 106 -16.29 -3.46 2.02
N GLY A 107 -15.79 -4.45 1.27
CA GLY A 107 -16.60 -5.27 0.36
C GLY A 107 -16.75 -4.71 -1.05
N ASP A 108 -16.39 -3.45 -1.25
CA ASP A 108 -16.42 -2.80 -2.55
C ASP A 108 -15.13 -3.06 -3.34
N ARG A 109 -15.27 -3.04 -4.67
CA ARG A 109 -14.18 -3.24 -5.62
C ARG A 109 -13.77 -1.92 -6.22
N TYR A 110 -12.47 -1.72 -6.38
CA TYR A 110 -11.91 -0.51 -6.97
C TYR A 110 -10.93 -0.89 -8.08
N LYS A 111 -11.00 -0.16 -9.18
CA LYS A 111 -10.07 -0.27 -10.31
C LYS A 111 -8.99 0.80 -10.20
N ARG A 112 -7.77 0.42 -10.57
CA ARG A 112 -6.65 1.36 -10.64
C ARG A 112 -6.87 2.36 -11.78
N VAL A 113 -6.51 3.62 -11.53
CA VAL A 113 -6.45 4.68 -12.54
C VAL A 113 -5.10 5.36 -12.49
N GLU A 114 -4.58 5.72 -13.67
CA GLU A 114 -3.33 6.46 -13.84
C GLU A 114 -3.49 7.94 -13.48
#